data_AF-A0A420YFV0-F1
#
_entry.id   AF-A0A420YFV0-F1
#
_cell.length_a   1.000
_cell.length_b   1.000
_cell.length_c   1.000
_cell.angle_alpha   90.00
_cell.angle_beta   90.00
_cell.angle_gamma   90.00
#
_symmetry.space_group_name_H-M   'P 1'
#
loop_
_entity.id
_entity.type
_entity.pdbx_description
1 polymer ?
#
loop_
_entity_poly.entity_id
_entity_poly.type
_entity_poly.pdbx_seq_one_letter_code
_entity_poly.pdbx_strand_id
1 'polypeptide(L)'
;MDAFITRKKRKLSPSAPVERVKTAAADDQEDNEPTEFKLAMLASLYPALEADTLLDVLLAHNGSVPAASTALTKAPTKKPRLSGGVPGAQTCLQSFGQTLHLYTPESISAQTPCTLIPSFLPPQLADTLLTELLVESETFSSSTFKLFDNIVTSPHSSCFFVSSDLSASSIKADYLYNGSTLTDVRPLTSHLEIVKPLVQEAVNAEIQKRIASKYGGKKLRHQSTHEWHPNAAFVNRYAGGKESVGWHSDQLTYLGPRAVIGSLSLGVSREFRVRRVLPTDEDGKKDADAEGQIAIHLPHNSLLVMHAEMQEEWKHSVAPAQVIDPHPIAGNKRINVTYRDYRPEFHPRYTPRCKCGVPTVLRVVQKKKENFGRYFWMCHAGNVPGKTGCDFFLWAEFDEDGNPLWEKLKSKGENKLG
;
A
#
# COMPACT_ATOMS: atom_id res chain seq x y z
N MET A 1 -8.86 -52.70 28.50
CA MET A 1 -8.22 -53.49 29.57
C MET A 1 -7.94 -52.54 30.75
N ASP A 2 -8.94 -51.87 31.32
CA ASP A 2 -10.16 -52.36 32.02
C ASP A 2 -9.90 -52.41 33.54
N ALA A 3 -10.83 -52.02 34.43
CA ALA A 3 -12.29 -52.02 34.26
C ALA A 3 -13.01 -50.66 34.41
N PHE A 4 -14.23 -50.63 33.88
CA PHE A 4 -15.26 -49.58 33.99
C PHE A 4 -16.35 -49.97 35.03
N ILE A 5 -17.49 -49.25 35.04
CA ILE A 5 -18.80 -49.62 35.66
C ILE A 5 -18.96 -49.26 37.17
N THR A 6 -20.15 -48.85 37.68
CA THR A 6 -20.92 -47.57 37.52
C THR A 6 -22.19 -47.56 38.43
N ARG A 7 -22.85 -46.38 38.57
CA ARG A 7 -24.23 -46.12 39.13
C ARG A 7 -24.34 -46.15 40.67
N LYS A 8 -25.32 -45.51 41.36
CA LYS A 8 -26.63 -44.86 41.01
C LYS A 8 -26.67 -43.42 41.63
N LYS A 9 -27.40 -42.36 41.20
CA LYS A 9 -28.87 -42.09 41.06
C LYS A 9 -29.69 -42.45 42.33
N ARG A 10 -30.69 -41.73 42.85
CA ARG A 10 -31.45 -40.44 42.63
C ARG A 10 -32.25 -40.18 43.96
N LYS A 11 -32.99 -39.11 44.28
CA LYS A 11 -33.12 -37.64 43.99
C LYS A 11 -34.43 -37.16 44.66
N LEU A 12 -34.46 -36.07 45.49
CA LEU A 12 -35.60 -35.11 45.59
C LEU A 12 -35.38 -33.92 46.57
N SER A 13 -36.27 -32.92 46.52
CA SER A 13 -36.27 -31.58 47.15
C SER A 13 -37.61 -31.26 47.83
N PRO A 14 -37.71 -30.20 48.67
CA PRO A 14 -38.45 -28.96 48.32
C PRO A 14 -37.66 -27.68 48.72
N SER A 15 -37.49 -26.64 47.89
CA SER A 15 -38.43 -25.63 47.33
C SER A 15 -38.91 -24.55 48.31
N ALA A 16 -38.74 -23.27 47.94
CA ALA A 16 -39.09 -22.09 48.73
C ALA A 16 -40.28 -21.28 48.15
N PRO A 17 -40.89 -20.35 48.91
CA PRO A 17 -41.51 -19.12 48.38
C PRO A 17 -40.42 -18.02 48.25
N VAL A 18 -40.18 -17.35 47.12
CA VAL A 18 -41.06 -16.61 46.18
C VAL A 18 -41.55 -15.28 46.75
N GLU A 19 -40.82 -14.21 46.41
CA GLU A 19 -41.36 -12.87 46.16
C GLU A 19 -40.93 -12.38 44.76
N ARG A 20 -41.55 -11.30 44.25
CA ARG A 20 -41.70 -11.08 42.81
C ARG A 20 -40.68 -10.11 42.21
N VAL A 21 -39.96 -10.57 41.19
CA VAL A 21 -39.27 -9.69 40.23
C VAL A 21 -40.30 -8.94 39.38
N LYS A 22 -40.10 -7.63 39.19
CA LYS A 22 -40.75 -6.82 38.14
C LYS A 22 -39.77 -6.61 36.99
N THR A 23 -40.30 -6.50 35.78
CA THR A 23 -39.56 -6.37 34.51
C THR A 23 -39.29 -4.92 34.12
N ALA A 24 -38.41 -4.75 33.13
CA ALA A 24 -37.88 -3.51 32.54
C ALA A 24 -36.78 -2.82 33.39
N ALA A 25 -35.77 -2.18 32.79
CA ALA A 25 -35.49 -2.01 31.36
C ALA A 25 -34.15 -2.69 30.95
N ALA A 26 -33.88 -2.75 29.65
CA ALA A 26 -32.51 -2.94 29.16
C ALA A 26 -31.81 -1.57 29.22
N ASP A 27 -30.53 -1.57 29.60
CA ASP A 27 -29.65 -0.39 29.63
C ASP A 27 -28.36 -0.77 28.90
N ASP A 28 -27.83 0.11 28.06
CA ASP A 28 -26.78 -0.22 27.10
C ASP A 28 -25.40 -0.37 27.76
N GLN A 29 -24.90 -1.61 27.83
CA GLN A 29 -23.46 -1.84 27.97
C GLN A 29 -22.81 -1.70 26.60
N GLU A 30 -22.31 -0.50 26.29
CA GLU A 30 -21.49 -0.28 25.09
C GLU A 30 -20.29 -1.23 25.09
N ASP A 31 -20.11 -1.89 23.94
CA ASP A 31 -19.26 -3.05 23.73
C ASP A 31 -17.76 -2.65 23.73
N ASN A 32 -17.16 -2.70 24.92
CA ASN A 32 -15.83 -2.15 25.23
C ASN A 32 -14.67 -3.16 25.01
N GLU A 33 -14.86 -4.18 24.17
CA GLU A 33 -13.79 -5.13 23.82
C GLU A 33 -12.78 -4.52 22.81
N PRO A 34 -11.49 -4.92 22.84
CA PRO A 34 -10.50 -4.41 21.88
C PRO A 34 -10.84 -4.79 20.43
N THR A 35 -10.62 -3.85 19.49
CA THR A 35 -10.86 -4.04 18.04
C THR A 35 -10.19 -5.30 17.47
N GLU A 36 -9.03 -5.68 17.99
CA GLU A 36 -8.28 -6.89 17.62
C GLU A 36 -9.03 -8.19 17.98
N PHE A 37 -9.65 -8.26 19.15
CA PHE A 37 -10.48 -9.40 19.58
C PHE A 37 -11.74 -9.52 18.72
N LYS A 38 -12.40 -8.39 18.48
CA LYS A 38 -13.56 -8.27 17.59
C LYS A 38 -13.26 -8.67 16.15
N LEU A 39 -12.04 -8.39 15.68
CA LEU A 39 -11.53 -8.88 14.40
C LEU A 39 -11.27 -10.38 14.39
N ALA A 40 -10.66 -10.94 15.45
CA ALA A 40 -10.44 -12.37 15.56
C ALA A 40 -11.77 -13.16 15.54
N MET A 41 -12.81 -12.65 16.20
CA MET A 41 -14.17 -13.20 16.12
C MET A 41 -14.70 -13.20 14.68
N LEU A 42 -14.61 -12.08 13.96
CA LEU A 42 -15.06 -11.99 12.57
C LEU A 42 -14.22 -12.87 11.63
N ALA A 43 -12.91 -12.94 11.82
CA ALA A 43 -12.03 -13.82 11.02
C ALA A 43 -12.34 -15.30 11.24
N SER A 44 -12.68 -15.70 12.46
CA SER A 44 -13.14 -17.07 12.76
C SER A 44 -14.51 -17.40 12.16
N LEU A 45 -15.36 -16.40 11.91
CA LEU A 45 -16.68 -16.57 11.30
C LEU A 45 -16.64 -16.51 9.77
N TYR A 46 -15.71 -15.74 9.19
CA TYR A 46 -15.59 -15.50 7.75
C TYR A 46 -14.14 -15.70 7.24
N PRO A 47 -13.56 -16.92 7.35
CA PRO A 47 -12.15 -17.19 7.03
C PRO A 47 -11.78 -17.08 5.54
N ALA A 48 -12.73 -16.70 4.68
CA ALA A 48 -12.52 -16.45 3.25
C ALA A 48 -12.45 -14.95 2.88
N LEU A 49 -12.45 -14.05 3.87
CA LEU A 49 -12.37 -12.60 3.68
C LEU A 49 -11.04 -12.06 4.21
N GLU A 50 -10.46 -11.08 3.52
CA GLU A 50 -9.21 -10.44 3.97
C GLU A 50 -9.44 -9.61 5.25
N ALA A 51 -8.47 -9.62 6.16
CA ALA A 51 -8.62 -8.97 7.46
C ALA A 51 -8.70 -7.42 7.37
N ASP A 52 -8.17 -6.80 6.31
CA ASP A 52 -8.44 -5.39 5.97
C ASP A 52 -9.94 -5.18 5.68
N THR A 53 -10.61 -6.09 4.98
CA THR A 53 -12.06 -6.05 4.73
C THR A 53 -12.85 -6.25 6.02
N LEU A 54 -12.40 -7.13 6.92
CA LEU A 54 -13.05 -7.34 8.22
C LEU A 54 -12.90 -6.12 9.14
N LEU A 55 -11.74 -5.45 9.13
CA LEU A 55 -11.51 -4.19 9.83
C LEU A 55 -12.38 -3.09 9.24
N ASP A 56 -12.47 -3.02 7.91
CA ASP A 56 -13.30 -2.05 7.21
C ASP A 56 -14.80 -2.21 7.49
N VAL A 57 -15.30 -3.46 7.60
CA VAL A 57 -16.69 -3.75 8.00
C VAL A 57 -16.92 -3.46 9.48
N LEU A 58 -15.99 -3.83 10.37
CA LEU A 58 -16.09 -3.56 11.80
C LEU A 58 -16.10 -2.05 12.10
N LEU A 59 -15.21 -1.28 11.47
CA LEU A 59 -15.18 0.19 11.54
C LEU A 59 -16.44 0.82 10.95
N ALA A 60 -17.01 0.25 9.88
CA ALA A 60 -18.27 0.74 9.30
C ALA A 60 -19.50 0.50 10.20
N HIS A 61 -19.40 -0.37 11.20
CA HIS A 61 -20.47 -0.69 12.17
C HIS A 61 -20.09 -0.25 13.59
N ASN A 62 -19.32 0.84 13.73
CA ASN A 62 -18.89 1.43 15.01
C ASN A 62 -18.23 0.44 15.99
N GLY A 63 -17.56 -0.60 15.48
CA GLY A 63 -16.96 -1.64 16.31
C GLY A 63 -17.93 -2.72 16.81
N SER A 64 -19.15 -2.85 16.28
CA SER A 64 -20.11 -3.88 16.69
C SER A 64 -19.94 -5.19 15.92
N VAL A 65 -19.48 -6.26 16.61
CA VAL A 65 -19.34 -7.61 16.01
C VAL A 65 -20.70 -8.19 15.54
N PRO A 66 -21.81 -8.12 16.30
CA PRO A 66 -23.09 -8.65 15.85
C PRO A 66 -23.62 -7.95 14.58
N ALA A 67 -23.44 -6.63 14.47
CA ALA A 67 -23.86 -5.88 13.29
C ALA A 67 -23.01 -6.22 12.06
N ALA A 68 -21.67 -6.25 12.21
CA ALA A 68 -20.74 -6.68 11.18
C ALA A 68 -21.05 -8.12 10.68
N SER A 69 -21.24 -9.06 11.61
CA SER A 69 -21.64 -10.45 11.32
C SER A 69 -22.98 -10.55 10.56
N THR A 70 -23.97 -9.72 10.95
CA THR A 70 -25.28 -9.65 10.28
C THR A 70 -25.20 -9.10 8.85
N ALA A 71 -24.25 -8.21 8.56
CA ALA A 71 -23.98 -7.74 7.20
C ALA A 71 -23.34 -8.86 6.36
N LEU A 72 -22.32 -9.54 6.91
CA LEU A 72 -21.54 -10.57 6.22
C LEU A 72 -22.32 -11.86 5.92
N THR A 73 -23.37 -12.18 6.69
CA THR A 73 -24.23 -13.37 6.47
C THR A 73 -25.28 -13.23 5.36
N LYS A 74 -25.59 -12.02 4.87
CA LYS A 74 -26.74 -11.78 3.96
C LYS A 74 -26.44 -11.98 2.47
N ALA A 75 -25.31 -12.59 2.11
CA ALA A 75 -24.96 -12.88 0.72
C ALA A 75 -25.80 -14.04 0.13
N PRO A 76 -26.55 -13.85 -0.97
CA PRO A 76 -27.40 -14.90 -1.55
C PRO A 76 -26.60 -15.96 -2.32
N THR A 77 -27.04 -17.22 -2.22
CA THR A 77 -26.35 -18.38 -2.81
C THR A 77 -26.51 -18.48 -4.34
N LYS A 78 -25.41 -18.79 -5.03
CA LYS A 78 -25.39 -18.97 -6.50
C LYS A 78 -26.02 -20.30 -6.91
N LYS A 79 -26.87 -20.29 -7.94
CA LYS A 79 -27.32 -21.49 -8.67
C LYS A 79 -26.43 -21.76 -9.90
N PRO A 80 -26.27 -23.02 -10.36
CA PRO A 80 -25.40 -23.36 -11.48
C PRO A 80 -25.96 -22.92 -12.84
N ARG A 81 -25.06 -22.71 -13.82
CA ARG A 81 -25.39 -22.38 -15.22
C ARG A 81 -25.67 -23.65 -16.05
N LEU A 82 -26.61 -23.55 -16.98
CA LEU A 82 -26.74 -24.45 -18.13
C LEU A 82 -25.83 -23.98 -19.28
N SER A 83 -25.50 -24.90 -20.20
CA SER A 83 -24.58 -24.71 -21.32
C SER A 83 -25.30 -24.74 -22.68
N GLY A 84 -24.77 -23.98 -23.66
CA GLY A 84 -25.22 -24.02 -25.05
C GLY A 84 -25.16 -22.65 -25.75
N GLY A 85 -24.35 -22.53 -26.81
CA GLY A 85 -24.22 -21.32 -27.63
C GLY A 85 -23.04 -21.40 -28.59
N VAL A 86 -23.27 -21.13 -29.88
CA VAL A 86 -22.30 -21.25 -30.99
C VAL A 86 -21.58 -19.90 -31.21
N PRO A 87 -20.28 -19.86 -31.54
CA PRO A 87 -19.53 -18.60 -31.60
C PRO A 87 -19.92 -17.70 -32.79
N GLY A 88 -20.27 -16.46 -32.47
CA GLY A 88 -20.25 -15.32 -33.40
C GLY A 88 -19.21 -14.29 -32.92
N ALA A 89 -18.52 -13.63 -33.86
CA ALA A 89 -17.42 -12.73 -33.52
C ALA A 89 -17.90 -11.48 -32.76
N GLN A 90 -17.34 -11.26 -31.56
CA GLN A 90 -17.51 -10.03 -30.78
C GLN A 90 -16.18 -9.59 -30.16
N THR A 91 -15.97 -8.28 -30.16
CA THR A 91 -14.76 -7.60 -29.65
C THR A 91 -14.68 -7.62 -28.12
N CYS A 92 -13.49 -7.90 -27.57
CA CYS A 92 -13.05 -7.58 -26.21
C CYS A 92 -14.11 -7.71 -25.10
N LEU A 93 -14.54 -8.95 -24.81
CA LEU A 93 -15.24 -9.24 -23.56
C LEU A 93 -14.24 -9.20 -22.40
N GLN A 94 -14.21 -8.08 -21.66
CA GLN A 94 -13.57 -8.02 -20.35
C GLN A 94 -14.29 -8.98 -19.40
N SER A 95 -13.71 -10.16 -19.16
CA SER A 95 -14.25 -11.13 -18.22
C SER A 95 -13.83 -10.76 -16.79
N PHE A 96 -14.79 -10.69 -15.87
CA PHE A 96 -14.55 -10.34 -14.47
C PHE A 96 -13.46 -11.23 -13.86
N GLY A 97 -12.40 -10.62 -13.33
CA GLY A 97 -11.26 -11.30 -12.71
C GLY A 97 -10.11 -11.69 -13.64
N GLN A 98 -10.19 -11.44 -14.96
CA GLN A 98 -9.06 -11.68 -15.86
C GLN A 98 -8.03 -10.54 -15.76
N THR A 99 -6.74 -10.88 -15.73
CA THR A 99 -5.65 -9.88 -15.79
C THR A 99 -5.49 -9.38 -17.23
N LEU A 100 -5.48 -8.05 -17.41
CA LEU A 100 -5.23 -7.40 -18.69
C LEU A 100 -3.74 -7.11 -18.84
N HIS A 101 -3.07 -7.83 -19.74
CA HIS A 101 -1.64 -7.65 -19.99
C HIS A 101 -1.41 -6.54 -21.04
N LEU A 102 -0.62 -5.53 -20.70
CA LEU A 102 -0.23 -4.42 -21.57
C LEU A 102 1.25 -4.50 -21.91
N TYR A 103 1.57 -4.11 -23.15
CA TYR A 103 2.88 -4.33 -23.76
C TYR A 103 3.47 -3.09 -24.45
N THR A 104 2.65 -2.13 -24.89
CA THR A 104 3.14 -0.91 -25.58
C THR A 104 3.00 0.32 -24.67
N PRO A 105 3.93 1.28 -24.71
CA PRO A 105 3.87 2.52 -23.92
C PRO A 105 2.54 3.29 -24.04
N GLU A 106 1.95 3.30 -25.23
CA GLU A 106 0.70 3.99 -25.55
C GLU A 106 -0.46 3.28 -24.86
N SER A 107 -0.52 1.94 -24.96
CA SER A 107 -1.56 1.14 -24.30
C SER A 107 -1.53 1.29 -22.77
N ILE A 108 -0.33 1.39 -22.20
CA ILE A 108 -0.08 1.58 -20.77
C ILE A 108 -0.53 3.00 -20.35
N SER A 109 -0.03 4.05 -21.00
CA SER A 109 -0.37 5.44 -20.65
C SER A 109 -1.80 5.83 -21.02
N ALA A 110 -2.46 5.08 -21.91
CA ALA A 110 -3.89 5.18 -22.18
C ALA A 110 -4.76 4.71 -21.00
N GLN A 111 -4.42 3.57 -20.38
CA GLN A 111 -5.29 2.83 -19.45
C GLN A 111 -4.85 2.91 -17.98
N THR A 112 -3.66 3.44 -17.70
CA THR A 112 -3.05 3.49 -16.36
C THR A 112 -2.48 4.88 -16.04
N PRO A 113 -2.18 5.16 -14.76
CA PRO A 113 -1.40 6.32 -14.33
C PRO A 113 0.11 6.14 -14.54
N CYS A 114 0.54 5.34 -15.52
CA CYS A 114 1.95 5.06 -15.78
C CYS A 114 2.35 5.42 -17.22
N THR A 115 3.55 5.95 -17.45
CA THR A 115 4.22 5.87 -18.76
C THR A 115 5.40 4.90 -18.66
N LEU A 116 5.54 4.02 -19.66
CA LEU A 116 6.72 3.16 -19.83
C LEU A 116 7.65 3.74 -20.88
N ILE A 117 8.92 3.95 -20.53
CA ILE A 117 10.00 4.32 -21.46
C ILE A 117 10.92 3.09 -21.62
N PRO A 118 10.83 2.35 -22.74
CA PRO A 118 11.70 1.19 -22.99
C PRO A 118 13.09 1.62 -23.47
N SER A 119 14.11 0.78 -23.22
CA SER A 119 15.52 1.02 -23.60
C SER A 119 16.04 2.40 -23.17
N PHE A 120 15.74 2.79 -21.92
CA PHE A 120 15.84 4.17 -21.44
C PHE A 120 17.28 4.72 -21.43
N LEU A 121 18.23 3.99 -20.85
CA LEU A 121 19.64 4.36 -20.79
C LEU A 121 20.40 3.87 -22.04
N PRO A 122 21.56 4.48 -22.38
CA PRO A 122 22.54 3.85 -23.26
C PRO A 122 22.88 2.43 -22.77
N PRO A 123 22.93 1.39 -23.63
CA PRO A 123 23.05 0.00 -23.19
C PRO A 123 24.25 -0.25 -22.27
N GLN A 124 25.41 0.33 -22.57
CA GLN A 124 26.62 0.20 -21.76
C GLN A 124 26.46 0.79 -20.35
N LEU A 125 25.66 1.86 -20.19
CA LEU A 125 25.37 2.45 -18.89
C LEU A 125 24.36 1.59 -18.11
N ALA A 126 23.38 1.00 -18.79
CA ALA A 126 22.43 0.06 -18.18
C ALA A 126 23.13 -1.20 -17.66
N ASP A 127 24.02 -1.78 -18.45
CA ASP A 127 24.80 -2.98 -18.09
C ASP A 127 25.82 -2.70 -16.98
N THR A 128 26.49 -1.54 -17.00
CA THR A 128 27.44 -1.16 -15.94
C THR A 128 26.71 -0.86 -14.62
N LEU A 129 25.60 -0.10 -14.64
CA LEU A 129 24.77 0.12 -13.45
C LEU A 129 24.18 -1.20 -12.92
N LEU A 130 23.71 -2.09 -13.80
CA LEU A 130 23.24 -3.42 -13.40
C LEU A 130 24.36 -4.22 -12.72
N THR A 131 25.59 -4.17 -13.25
CA THR A 131 26.73 -4.89 -12.68
C THR A 131 27.13 -4.34 -11.29
N GLU A 132 27.20 -3.02 -11.14
CA GLU A 132 27.44 -2.34 -9.85
C GLU A 132 26.35 -2.70 -8.82
N LEU A 133 25.07 -2.53 -9.18
CA LEU A 133 23.96 -2.80 -8.27
C LEU A 133 23.78 -4.29 -7.96
N LEU A 134 24.21 -5.20 -8.83
CA LEU A 134 24.24 -6.63 -8.52
C LEU A 134 25.19 -6.92 -7.35
N VAL A 135 26.38 -6.30 -7.33
CA VAL A 135 27.36 -6.44 -6.24
C VAL A 135 26.85 -5.78 -4.96
N GLU A 136 26.39 -4.53 -5.01
CA GLU A 136 25.78 -3.85 -3.86
C GLU A 136 24.65 -4.70 -3.24
N SER A 137 23.82 -5.30 -4.10
CA SER A 137 22.65 -6.08 -3.68
C SER A 137 22.94 -7.36 -2.90
N GLU A 138 24.19 -7.83 -2.85
CA GLU A 138 24.56 -8.98 -2.02
C GLU A 138 24.51 -8.66 -0.52
N THR A 139 24.57 -7.36 -0.17
CA THR A 139 24.53 -6.86 1.21
C THR A 139 23.16 -6.32 1.64
N PHE A 140 22.14 -6.36 0.76
CA PHE A 140 20.81 -5.83 1.04
C PHE A 140 20.06 -6.68 2.08
N SER A 141 19.18 -6.04 2.84
CA SER A 141 18.37 -6.70 3.86
C SER A 141 16.91 -6.84 3.44
N SER A 142 16.22 -7.86 3.95
CA SER A 142 14.76 -7.95 3.84
C SER A 142 14.12 -7.34 5.08
N SER A 143 13.33 -6.29 4.88
CA SER A 143 12.66 -5.59 5.99
C SER A 143 11.62 -6.46 6.68
N THR A 144 11.49 -6.31 8.00
CA THR A 144 10.45 -6.95 8.81
C THR A 144 9.42 -5.93 9.27
N PHE A 145 8.14 -6.33 9.29
CA PHE A 145 7.01 -5.48 9.67
C PHE A 145 5.90 -6.32 10.32
N LYS A 146 4.98 -5.67 11.05
CA LYS A 146 3.89 -6.34 11.75
C LYS A 146 2.59 -6.25 10.94
N LEU A 147 2.01 -7.41 10.62
CA LEU A 147 0.81 -7.58 9.80
C LEU A 147 -0.11 -8.60 10.48
N PHE A 148 -1.30 -8.15 10.91
CA PHE A 148 -2.25 -8.95 11.73
C PHE A 148 -1.54 -9.70 12.86
N ASP A 149 -0.81 -8.92 13.66
CA ASP A 149 0.01 -9.29 14.81
C ASP A 149 1.14 -10.32 14.60
N ASN A 150 1.26 -10.85 13.39
CA ASN A 150 2.40 -11.63 12.93
C ASN A 150 3.55 -10.70 12.50
N ILE A 151 4.78 -11.03 12.87
CA ILE A 151 5.98 -10.42 12.28
C ILE A 151 6.28 -11.14 10.98
N VAL A 152 6.21 -10.41 9.87
CA VAL A 152 6.49 -10.92 8.52
C VAL A 152 7.72 -10.26 7.94
N THR A 153 8.45 -11.01 7.11
CA THR A 153 9.64 -10.55 6.39
C THR A 153 9.30 -10.31 4.93
N SER A 154 9.79 -9.23 4.33
CA SER A 154 9.65 -9.00 2.89
C SER A 154 10.27 -10.16 2.09
N PRO A 155 9.58 -10.75 1.09
CA PRO A 155 10.11 -11.83 0.27
C PRO A 155 11.04 -11.34 -0.85
N HIS A 156 11.52 -10.09 -0.77
CA HIS A 156 12.61 -9.54 -1.57
C HIS A 156 13.57 -8.78 -0.63
N SER A 157 14.73 -8.36 -1.14
CA SER A 157 15.73 -7.59 -0.38
C SER A 157 15.89 -6.17 -0.95
N SER A 158 16.22 -5.20 -0.11
CA SER A 158 16.41 -3.81 -0.55
C SER A 158 17.38 -3.02 0.33
N CYS A 159 17.79 -1.86 -0.18
CA CYS A 159 18.55 -0.84 0.53
C CYS A 159 18.07 0.55 0.09
N PHE A 160 18.15 1.53 1.00
CA PHE A 160 17.85 2.92 0.69
C PHE A 160 19.13 3.68 0.34
N PHE A 161 19.06 4.45 -0.75
CA PHE A 161 20.13 5.30 -1.22
C PHE A 161 19.63 6.74 -1.29
N VAL A 162 20.49 7.70 -0.97
CA VAL A 162 20.18 9.14 -1.03
C VAL A 162 21.30 9.90 -1.70
N SER A 163 20.96 10.91 -2.50
CA SER A 163 21.96 11.72 -3.19
C SER A 163 22.68 12.66 -2.23
N SER A 164 23.82 13.18 -2.66
CA SER A 164 24.67 14.07 -1.85
C SER A 164 23.97 15.31 -1.25
N ASP A 165 22.85 15.76 -1.81
CA ASP A 165 22.02 16.85 -1.25
C ASP A 165 21.20 16.44 0.00
N LEU A 166 20.97 15.13 0.22
CA LEU A 166 20.34 14.58 1.42
C LEU A 166 21.36 13.83 2.28
N SER A 167 21.70 14.40 3.45
CA SER A 167 22.68 13.81 4.36
C SER A 167 22.21 12.46 4.91
N ALA A 168 22.83 11.37 4.45
CA ALA A 168 22.49 9.99 4.83
C ALA A 168 22.42 9.74 6.35
N SER A 169 23.19 10.49 7.17
CA SER A 169 23.14 10.40 8.63
C SER A 169 21.88 11.05 9.23
N SER A 170 21.42 12.19 8.72
CA SER A 170 20.12 12.78 9.10
C SER A 170 18.97 11.90 8.60
N ILE A 171 19.04 11.40 7.37
CA ILE A 171 18.04 10.45 6.84
C ILE A 171 17.91 9.23 7.76
N LYS A 172 19.03 8.61 8.15
CA LYS A 172 19.07 7.45 9.05
C LYS A 172 18.59 7.74 10.49
N ALA A 173 18.70 8.99 10.96
CA ALA A 173 18.22 9.40 12.28
C ALA A 173 16.72 9.77 12.28
N ASP A 174 16.28 10.47 11.24
CA ASP A 174 15.01 11.21 11.23
C ASP A 174 13.89 10.50 10.44
N TYR A 175 14.22 9.69 9.41
CA TYR A 175 13.23 9.11 8.50
C TYR A 175 12.84 7.67 8.90
N LEU A 176 11.53 7.40 8.93
CA LEU A 176 10.94 6.11 9.26
C LEU A 176 10.20 5.51 8.06
N TYR A 177 10.44 4.24 7.74
CA TYR A 177 9.69 3.51 6.72
C TYR A 177 9.02 2.28 7.36
N ASN A 178 7.72 2.09 7.09
CA ASN A 178 6.86 1.15 7.83
C ASN A 178 6.95 1.32 9.38
N GLY A 179 7.25 2.54 9.86
CA GLY A 179 7.39 2.88 11.28
C GLY A 179 8.68 2.42 11.97
N SER A 180 9.59 1.78 11.23
CA SER A 180 10.95 1.43 11.66
C SER A 180 11.97 2.44 11.11
N THR A 181 13.08 2.64 11.81
CA THR A 181 14.21 3.42 11.28
C THR A 181 14.87 2.70 10.11
N LEU A 182 15.33 3.46 9.12
CA LEU A 182 16.10 2.91 8.01
C LEU A 182 17.49 2.51 8.52
N THR A 183 17.70 1.21 8.74
CA THR A 183 18.93 0.65 9.32
C THR A 183 20.13 0.76 8.38
N ASP A 184 19.89 0.64 7.07
CA ASP A 184 20.87 0.79 6.01
C ASP A 184 20.43 1.94 5.08
N VAL A 185 21.24 2.98 5.05
CA VAL A 185 21.08 4.19 4.23
C VAL A 185 22.45 4.54 3.68
N ARG A 186 22.58 4.55 2.36
CA ARG A 186 23.84 4.76 1.65
C ARG A 186 23.79 6.06 0.84
N PRO A 187 24.93 6.72 0.56
CA PRO A 187 24.98 7.68 -0.54
C PRO A 187 24.69 6.95 -1.86
N LEU A 188 24.12 7.63 -2.87
CA LEU A 188 24.05 7.09 -4.23
C LEU A 188 25.44 6.65 -4.71
N THR A 189 25.48 5.53 -5.44
CA THR A 189 26.70 5.03 -6.07
C THR A 189 27.12 5.92 -7.26
N SER A 190 28.34 5.72 -7.75
CA SER A 190 28.88 6.46 -8.90
C SER A 190 27.97 6.39 -10.13
N HIS A 191 27.43 5.22 -10.46
CA HIS A 191 26.53 5.09 -11.61
C HIS A 191 25.10 5.56 -11.32
N LEU A 192 24.64 5.51 -10.05
CA LEU A 192 23.36 6.11 -9.66
C LEU A 192 23.38 7.64 -9.76
N GLU A 193 24.45 8.33 -9.35
CA GLU A 193 24.58 9.78 -9.54
C GLU A 193 24.70 10.17 -11.04
N ILE A 194 25.33 9.33 -11.88
CA ILE A 194 25.35 9.53 -13.35
C ILE A 194 23.94 9.38 -13.96
N VAL A 195 23.11 8.47 -13.43
CA VAL A 195 21.75 8.21 -13.94
C VAL A 195 20.70 9.15 -13.34
N LYS A 196 20.91 9.69 -12.13
CA LYS A 196 20.05 10.69 -11.45
C LYS A 196 19.54 11.80 -12.39
N PRO A 197 20.40 12.56 -13.12
CA PRO A 197 19.94 13.65 -13.99
C PRO A 197 19.13 13.17 -15.20
N LEU A 198 19.45 12.00 -15.76
CA LEU A 198 18.70 11.44 -16.90
C LEU A 198 17.27 11.07 -16.47
N VAL A 199 17.12 10.47 -15.29
CA VAL A 199 15.80 10.15 -14.72
C VAL A 199 15.05 11.43 -14.35
N GLN A 200 15.73 12.45 -13.81
CA GLN A 200 15.15 13.76 -13.53
C GLN A 200 14.55 14.40 -14.79
N GLU A 201 15.33 14.50 -15.88
CA GLU A 201 14.87 15.06 -17.15
C GLU A 201 13.66 14.30 -17.71
N ALA A 202 13.76 12.96 -17.79
CA ALA A 202 12.72 12.11 -18.37
C ALA A 202 11.40 12.13 -17.57
N VAL A 203 11.48 12.12 -16.23
CA VAL A 203 10.28 12.20 -15.38
C VAL A 203 9.64 13.59 -15.49
N ASN A 204 10.41 14.67 -15.48
CA ASN A 204 9.84 16.02 -15.63
C ASN A 204 9.21 16.23 -17.02
N ALA A 205 9.82 15.72 -18.08
CA ALA A 205 9.23 15.73 -19.43
C ALA A 205 7.91 14.95 -19.49
N GLU A 206 7.84 13.77 -18.88
CA GLU A 206 6.60 12.99 -18.78
C GLU A 206 5.53 13.66 -17.90
N ILE A 207 5.90 14.36 -16.81
CA ILE A 207 4.96 15.16 -16.01
C ILE A 207 4.28 16.22 -16.88
N GLN A 208 5.04 17.02 -17.62
CA GLN A 208 4.48 18.09 -18.47
C GLN A 208 3.61 17.51 -19.59
N LYS A 209 4.05 16.40 -20.21
CA LYS A 209 3.29 15.66 -21.22
C LYS A 209 1.99 15.07 -20.67
N ARG A 210 1.98 14.57 -19.43
CA ARG A 210 0.77 14.07 -18.74
C ARG A 210 -0.20 15.22 -18.42
N ILE A 211 0.30 16.35 -17.92
CA ILE A 211 -0.48 17.58 -17.70
C ILE A 211 -1.17 18.03 -18.99
N ALA A 212 -0.42 18.13 -20.10
CA ALA A 212 -0.94 18.53 -21.40
C ALA A 212 -1.97 17.56 -21.97
N SER A 213 -1.72 16.24 -21.91
CA SER A 213 -2.51 15.22 -22.63
C SER A 213 -3.61 14.52 -21.82
N LYS A 214 -3.55 14.54 -20.48
CA LYS A 214 -4.49 13.82 -19.60
C LYS A 214 -5.23 14.72 -18.62
N TYR A 215 -4.64 15.84 -18.19
CA TYR A 215 -5.24 16.74 -17.21
C TYR A 215 -5.75 18.06 -17.83
N GLY A 216 -5.92 18.10 -19.15
CA GLY A 216 -6.47 19.27 -19.87
C GLY A 216 -5.57 20.51 -19.81
N GLY A 217 -4.24 20.34 -19.72
CA GLY A 217 -3.28 21.44 -19.67
C GLY A 217 -3.13 22.09 -18.29
N LYS A 218 -3.66 21.49 -17.21
CA LYS A 218 -3.52 21.98 -15.83
C LYS A 218 -3.06 20.86 -14.91
N LYS A 219 -2.21 21.17 -13.93
CA LYS A 219 -1.79 20.22 -12.89
C LYS A 219 -2.99 19.74 -12.06
N LEU A 220 -2.89 18.55 -11.47
CA LEU A 220 -3.88 18.09 -10.49
C LEU A 220 -3.80 18.93 -9.22
N ARG A 221 -4.93 19.04 -8.51
CA ARG A 221 -4.96 19.67 -7.18
C ARG A 221 -4.00 18.95 -6.22
N HIS A 222 -3.19 19.73 -5.50
CA HIS A 222 -2.07 19.29 -4.63
C HIS A 222 -0.84 18.73 -5.36
N GLN A 223 -0.82 18.70 -6.70
CA GLN A 223 0.39 18.37 -7.46
C GLN A 223 1.33 19.59 -7.45
N SER A 224 2.61 19.38 -7.15
CA SER A 224 3.65 20.42 -7.15
C SER A 224 3.86 21.03 -8.55
N THR A 225 4.17 22.33 -8.61
CA THR A 225 4.73 23.04 -9.77
C THR A 225 6.24 23.03 -9.83
N HIS A 226 6.92 22.66 -8.74
CA HIS A 226 8.38 22.56 -8.72
C HIS A 226 8.87 21.41 -9.60
N GLU A 227 10.10 21.53 -10.10
CA GLU A 227 10.79 20.44 -10.80
C GLU A 227 10.95 19.24 -9.85
N TRP A 228 10.53 18.06 -10.31
CA TRP A 228 10.66 16.82 -9.55
C TRP A 228 12.14 16.43 -9.43
N HIS A 229 12.63 16.24 -8.21
CA HIS A 229 14.05 15.99 -7.94
C HIS A 229 14.31 14.62 -7.29
N PRO A 230 14.97 13.66 -7.98
CA PRO A 230 15.23 12.31 -7.47
C PRO A 230 16.36 12.27 -6.42
N ASN A 231 16.15 12.89 -5.25
CA ASN A 231 17.11 12.90 -4.14
C ASN A 231 17.14 11.60 -3.32
N ALA A 232 16.13 10.74 -3.46
CA ALA A 232 15.99 9.47 -2.76
C ALA A 232 15.78 8.30 -3.73
N ALA A 233 16.28 7.11 -3.39
CA ALA A 233 16.07 5.90 -4.18
C ALA A 233 15.96 4.63 -3.31
N PHE A 234 14.90 3.84 -3.49
CA PHE A 234 14.85 2.46 -2.98
C PHE A 234 15.34 1.50 -4.07
N VAL A 235 16.48 0.85 -3.85
CA VAL A 235 16.96 -0.21 -4.75
C VAL A 235 16.45 -1.56 -4.23
N ASN A 236 15.57 -2.19 -5.01
CA ASN A 236 14.93 -3.46 -4.70
C ASN A 236 15.53 -4.57 -5.55
N ARG A 237 15.95 -5.66 -4.91
CA ARG A 237 16.57 -6.84 -5.51
C ARG A 237 15.63 -8.04 -5.35
N TYR A 238 15.25 -8.61 -6.50
CA TYR A 238 14.47 -9.83 -6.62
C TYR A 238 15.39 -10.93 -7.17
N ALA A 239 15.80 -11.90 -6.35
CA ALA A 239 16.78 -12.93 -6.75
C ALA A 239 16.21 -14.00 -7.69
N GLY A 240 14.88 -14.13 -7.75
CA GLY A 240 14.19 -15.08 -8.62
C GLY A 240 12.66 -14.93 -8.60
N GLY A 241 11.97 -15.87 -9.25
CA GLY A 241 10.54 -15.75 -9.57
C GLY A 241 9.60 -15.73 -8.37
N LYS A 242 9.96 -16.39 -7.25
CA LYS A 242 9.16 -16.42 -6.03
C LYS A 242 9.16 -15.09 -5.27
N GLU A 243 10.22 -14.29 -5.41
CA GLU A 243 10.37 -13.00 -4.74
C GLU A 243 9.43 -11.97 -5.37
N SER A 244 8.76 -11.17 -4.54
CA SER A 244 7.61 -10.36 -4.94
C SER A 244 7.38 -9.17 -4.00
N VAL A 245 6.44 -8.30 -4.33
CA VAL A 245 5.86 -7.34 -3.36
C VAL A 245 4.35 -7.28 -3.56
N GLY A 246 3.59 -7.33 -2.47
CA GLY A 246 2.13 -7.34 -2.46
C GLY A 246 1.49 -6.02 -2.87
N TRP A 247 0.16 -5.95 -2.83
CA TRP A 247 -0.62 -4.76 -3.20
C TRP A 247 -0.41 -3.60 -2.22
N HIS A 248 0.25 -2.54 -2.67
CA HIS A 248 0.52 -1.34 -1.87
C HIS A 248 0.44 -0.06 -2.71
N SER A 249 0.53 1.08 -2.04
CA SER A 249 0.78 2.40 -2.62
C SER A 249 1.97 3.00 -1.86
N ASP A 250 2.75 3.88 -2.48
CA ASP A 250 3.95 4.43 -1.83
C ASP A 250 3.60 5.31 -0.62
N GLN A 251 4.43 5.25 0.44
CA GLN A 251 4.16 6.01 1.68
C GLN A 251 4.32 7.52 1.46
N LEU A 252 3.20 8.24 1.45
CA LEU A 252 3.14 9.68 1.20
C LEU A 252 3.83 10.56 2.27
N THR A 253 4.19 10.00 3.43
CA THR A 253 4.71 10.71 4.62
C THR A 253 5.83 11.72 4.31
N TYR A 254 6.73 11.39 3.38
CA TYR A 254 7.87 12.24 2.97
C TYR A 254 7.83 12.68 1.50
N LEU A 255 6.89 12.13 0.72
CA LEU A 255 6.65 12.48 -0.68
C LEU A 255 5.66 13.65 -0.84
N GLY A 256 4.77 13.81 0.15
CA GLY A 256 3.58 14.65 0.02
C GLY A 256 2.45 14.03 -0.81
N PRO A 257 1.35 14.76 -1.01
CA PRO A 257 0.25 14.36 -1.88
C PRO A 257 0.65 14.41 -3.37
N ARG A 258 -0.04 13.64 -4.22
CA ARG A 258 0.11 13.64 -5.68
C ARG A 258 1.55 13.38 -6.17
N ALA A 259 2.25 12.52 -5.45
CA ALA A 259 3.65 12.19 -5.67
C ALA A 259 3.90 11.43 -6.98
N VAL A 260 4.91 11.87 -7.73
CA VAL A 260 5.42 11.20 -8.93
C VAL A 260 6.64 10.36 -8.57
N ILE A 261 6.79 9.18 -9.18
CA ILE A 261 7.82 8.19 -8.84
C ILE A 261 8.44 7.64 -10.14
N GLY A 262 9.77 7.62 -10.24
CA GLY A 262 10.50 7.06 -11.39
C GLY A 262 11.10 5.70 -11.05
N SER A 263 10.64 4.61 -11.69
CA SER A 263 11.06 3.24 -11.38
C SER A 263 11.84 2.60 -12.53
N LEU A 264 13.17 2.60 -12.44
CA LEU A 264 14.07 1.99 -13.42
C LEU A 264 14.24 0.48 -13.16
N SER A 265 13.97 -0.34 -14.16
CA SER A 265 14.09 -1.82 -14.11
C SER A 265 15.33 -2.30 -14.86
N LEU A 266 16.12 -3.19 -14.26
CA LEU A 266 17.31 -3.79 -14.85
C LEU A 266 17.36 -5.30 -14.58
N GLY A 267 17.93 -6.07 -15.52
CA GLY A 267 17.98 -7.53 -15.43
C GLY A 267 16.69 -8.20 -15.90
N VAL A 268 16.22 -9.22 -15.20
CA VAL A 268 15.08 -10.06 -15.60
C VAL A 268 13.76 -9.27 -15.70
N SER A 269 13.00 -9.52 -16.76
CA SER A 269 11.66 -8.97 -16.96
C SER A 269 10.68 -9.50 -15.90
N ARG A 270 9.84 -8.62 -15.34
CA ARG A 270 8.79 -9.00 -14.38
C ARG A 270 7.51 -8.21 -14.63
N GLU A 271 6.38 -8.82 -14.24
CA GLU A 271 5.09 -8.13 -14.20
C GLU A 271 5.02 -7.17 -13.00
N PHE A 272 4.91 -5.89 -13.31
CA PHE A 272 4.41 -4.87 -12.39
C PHE A 272 2.89 -4.76 -12.61
N ARG A 273 2.09 -5.16 -11.64
CA ARG A 273 0.63 -5.13 -11.75
C ARG A 273 0.09 -3.89 -11.05
N VAL A 274 -0.93 -3.27 -11.64
CA VAL A 274 -1.70 -2.17 -11.06
C VAL A 274 -3.19 -2.55 -10.98
N ARG A 275 -3.88 -2.11 -9.92
CA ARG A 275 -5.34 -2.17 -9.81
C ARG A 275 -5.88 -0.88 -9.19
N ARG A 276 -7.06 -0.46 -9.61
CA ARG A 276 -7.71 0.75 -9.07
C ARG A 276 -8.14 0.48 -7.63
N VAL A 277 -8.03 1.46 -6.76
CA VAL A 277 -8.69 1.39 -5.45
C VAL A 277 -10.14 1.80 -5.64
N LEU A 278 -10.96 0.83 -6.03
CA LEU A 278 -12.39 1.06 -6.20
C LEU A 278 -13.02 1.36 -4.84
N PRO A 279 -13.80 2.45 -4.73
CA PRO A 279 -14.60 2.66 -3.55
C PRO A 279 -15.73 1.64 -3.47
N THR A 280 -15.80 0.92 -2.35
CA THR A 280 -16.96 0.10 -2.02
C THR A 280 -18.14 1.03 -1.66
N ASP A 281 -19.15 1.09 -2.52
CA ASP A 281 -20.44 1.72 -2.20
C ASP A 281 -21.14 0.94 -1.06
N GLU A 282 -22.12 1.55 -0.37
CA GLU A 282 -22.65 1.04 0.91
C GLU A 282 -23.32 -0.36 0.83
N ASP A 283 -23.73 -0.79 -0.36
CA ASP A 283 -24.22 -2.14 -0.68
C ASP A 283 -23.15 -3.26 -0.61
N GLY A 284 -21.87 -2.94 -0.40
CA GLY A 284 -20.78 -3.92 -0.25
C GLY A 284 -20.44 -4.72 -1.52
N LYS A 285 -20.98 -4.33 -2.69
CA LYS A 285 -21.08 -5.18 -3.89
C LYS A 285 -19.96 -5.09 -4.92
N LYS A 286 -18.88 -4.36 -4.65
CA LYS A 286 -17.70 -4.29 -5.53
C LYS A 286 -16.43 -4.65 -4.78
N ASP A 287 -15.91 -5.81 -5.13
CA ASP A 287 -14.52 -6.21 -4.89
C ASP A 287 -13.58 -5.26 -5.65
N ALA A 288 -12.38 -4.99 -5.13
CA ALA A 288 -11.38 -4.18 -5.83
C ALA A 288 -10.88 -4.89 -7.11
N ASP A 289 -10.90 -6.22 -7.14
CA ASP A 289 -10.56 -7.00 -8.35
C ASP A 289 -11.71 -7.07 -9.38
N ALA A 290 -12.85 -6.41 -9.13
CA ALA A 290 -14.00 -6.43 -10.05
C ALA A 290 -13.82 -5.61 -11.34
N GLU A 291 -12.98 -4.56 -11.35
CA GLU A 291 -12.52 -3.92 -12.61
C GLU A 291 -11.29 -4.62 -13.22
N GLY A 292 -10.80 -5.70 -12.60
CA GLY A 292 -9.64 -6.46 -13.04
C GLY A 292 -8.29 -5.86 -12.63
N GLN A 293 -7.23 -6.63 -12.88
CA GLN A 293 -5.84 -6.23 -12.64
C GLN A 293 -5.16 -5.97 -13.99
N ILE A 294 -4.31 -4.95 -14.07
CA ILE A 294 -3.54 -4.63 -15.29
C ILE A 294 -2.09 -5.02 -15.06
N ALA A 295 -1.52 -5.90 -15.89
CA ALA A 295 -0.12 -6.31 -15.83
C ALA A 295 0.71 -5.54 -16.86
N ILE A 296 1.71 -4.80 -16.39
CA ILE A 296 2.71 -4.10 -17.19
C ILE A 296 4.00 -4.92 -17.14
N HIS A 297 4.53 -5.31 -18.30
CA HIS A 297 5.82 -6.00 -18.37
C HIS A 297 6.97 -4.99 -18.32
N LEU A 298 7.87 -5.14 -17.35
CA LEU A 298 9.04 -4.27 -17.18
C LEU A 298 10.32 -5.02 -17.56
N PRO A 299 10.78 -4.94 -18.83
CA PRO A 299 12.02 -5.56 -19.28
C PRO A 299 13.27 -4.85 -18.73
N HIS A 300 14.45 -5.42 -19.00
CA HIS A 300 15.73 -4.76 -18.78
C HIS A 300 15.74 -3.34 -19.39
N ASN A 301 16.34 -2.39 -18.67
CA ASN A 301 16.50 -0.99 -19.08
C ASN A 301 15.18 -0.32 -19.47
N SER A 302 14.17 -0.45 -18.61
CA SER A 302 12.90 0.27 -18.76
C SER A 302 12.62 1.17 -17.57
N LEU A 303 12.29 2.44 -17.84
CA LEU A 303 11.87 3.42 -16.84
C LEU A 303 10.34 3.51 -16.84
N LEU A 304 9.71 3.14 -15.73
CA LEU A 304 8.28 3.35 -15.51
C LEU A 304 8.08 4.63 -14.69
N VAL A 305 7.42 5.63 -15.26
CA VAL A 305 6.99 6.84 -14.55
C VAL A 305 5.59 6.61 -14.00
N MET A 306 5.45 6.54 -12.68
CA MET A 306 4.16 6.54 -11.99
C MET A 306 3.73 8.00 -11.75
N HIS A 307 2.63 8.40 -12.38
CA HIS A 307 2.10 9.77 -12.37
C HIS A 307 1.31 10.10 -11.10
N ALA A 308 1.01 11.40 -10.96
CA ALA A 308 0.46 12.03 -9.78
C ALA A 308 -0.80 11.37 -9.19
N GLU A 309 -1.64 10.68 -9.98
CA GLU A 309 -2.84 10.00 -9.49
C GLU A 309 -2.61 8.55 -9.02
N MET A 310 -1.40 8.01 -9.20
CA MET A 310 -1.09 6.61 -8.90
C MET A 310 -1.26 6.24 -7.42
N GLN A 311 -0.75 7.06 -6.49
CA GLN A 311 -0.62 6.63 -5.10
C GLN A 311 -1.93 6.77 -4.30
N GLU A 312 -2.81 7.70 -4.69
CA GLU A 312 -4.12 7.84 -4.04
C GLU A 312 -5.20 6.94 -4.65
N GLU A 313 -5.19 6.71 -5.97
CA GLU A 313 -6.32 6.08 -6.68
C GLU A 313 -6.02 4.65 -7.15
N TRP A 314 -4.77 4.19 -7.02
CA TRP A 314 -4.34 2.84 -7.43
C TRP A 314 -3.46 2.17 -6.36
N LYS A 315 -3.40 0.84 -6.44
CA LYS A 315 -2.40 0.00 -5.76
C LYS A 315 -1.57 -0.73 -6.81
N HIS A 316 -0.31 -1.01 -6.50
CA HIS A 316 0.61 -1.78 -7.32
C HIS A 316 1.25 -2.95 -6.59
N SER A 317 1.78 -3.90 -7.36
CA SER A 317 2.49 -5.10 -6.88
C SER A 317 3.52 -5.58 -7.92
N VAL A 318 4.50 -6.39 -7.49
CA VAL A 318 5.35 -7.17 -8.40
C VAL A 318 5.02 -8.63 -8.19
N ALA A 319 4.30 -9.22 -9.14
CA ALA A 319 3.74 -10.57 -9.00
C ALA A 319 4.83 -11.66 -9.08
N PRO A 320 4.70 -12.78 -8.34
CA PRO A 320 5.57 -13.94 -8.52
C PRO A 320 5.52 -14.48 -9.96
N ALA A 321 6.69 -14.78 -10.52
CA ALA A 321 6.82 -15.39 -11.85
C ALA A 321 7.11 -16.89 -11.72
N GLN A 322 6.33 -17.73 -12.42
CA GLN A 322 6.54 -19.19 -12.45
C GLN A 322 7.66 -19.59 -13.41
N VAL A 323 7.84 -18.83 -14.49
CA VAL A 323 8.92 -18.96 -15.48
C VAL A 323 9.70 -17.64 -15.50
N ILE A 324 11.02 -17.73 -15.65
CA ILE A 324 11.92 -16.59 -15.86
C ILE A 324 12.85 -16.94 -17.02
N ASP A 325 12.94 -16.03 -17.99
CA ASP A 325 14.01 -16.02 -18.98
C ASP A 325 15.25 -15.35 -18.36
N PRO A 326 16.39 -16.05 -18.22
CA PRO A 326 17.56 -15.49 -17.55
C PRO A 326 18.18 -14.32 -18.33
N HIS A 327 18.52 -13.24 -17.62
CA HIS A 327 19.24 -12.11 -18.22
C HIS A 327 20.75 -12.44 -18.34
N PRO A 328 21.42 -12.14 -19.47
CA PRO A 328 22.83 -12.51 -19.68
C PRO A 328 23.80 -12.12 -18.56
N ILE A 329 23.59 -10.95 -17.95
CA ILE A 329 24.44 -10.43 -16.84
C ILE A 329 23.89 -10.82 -15.46
N ALA A 330 22.57 -10.88 -15.27
CA ALA A 330 21.97 -11.00 -13.94
C ALA A 330 21.64 -12.44 -13.54
N GLY A 331 21.58 -13.36 -14.50
CA GLY A 331 20.92 -14.65 -14.35
C GLY A 331 19.42 -14.43 -14.09
N ASN A 332 18.88 -15.06 -13.04
CA ASN A 332 17.46 -14.99 -12.70
C ASN A 332 17.04 -13.71 -11.93
N LYS A 333 17.95 -12.75 -11.73
CA LYS A 333 17.74 -11.60 -10.84
C LYS A 333 17.18 -10.38 -11.57
N ARG A 334 16.31 -9.63 -10.89
CA ARG A 334 15.87 -8.27 -11.28
C ARG A 334 16.32 -7.26 -10.23
N ILE A 335 16.91 -6.17 -10.69
CA ILE A 335 17.18 -4.96 -9.89
C ILE A 335 16.14 -3.89 -10.30
N ASN A 336 15.66 -3.11 -9.33
CA ASN A 336 14.73 -2.03 -9.55
C ASN A 336 15.11 -0.82 -8.71
N VAL A 337 15.43 0.32 -9.33
CA VAL A 337 15.68 1.58 -8.64
C VAL A 337 14.42 2.43 -8.66
N THR A 338 13.73 2.53 -7.52
CA THR A 338 12.57 3.40 -7.33
C THR A 338 13.03 4.76 -6.82
N TYR A 339 13.27 5.70 -7.75
CA TYR A 339 13.60 7.09 -7.45
C TYR A 339 12.38 7.86 -6.95
N ARG A 340 12.60 8.68 -5.93
CA ARG A 340 11.61 9.43 -5.16
C ARG A 340 12.12 10.85 -4.91
N ASP A 341 11.19 11.80 -4.84
CA ASP A 341 11.43 13.17 -4.41
C ASP A 341 10.95 13.31 -2.95
N TYR A 342 11.90 13.42 -2.03
CA TYR A 342 11.63 13.70 -0.62
C TYR A 342 11.66 15.21 -0.38
N ARG A 343 10.45 15.78 -0.37
CA ARG A 343 10.19 17.22 -0.33
C ARG A 343 10.64 17.88 0.99
N PRO A 344 11.33 19.03 0.96
CA PRO A 344 11.75 19.74 2.18
C PRO A 344 10.61 20.10 3.15
N GLU A 345 9.42 20.40 2.62
CA GLU A 345 8.22 20.73 3.41
C GLU A 345 7.69 19.54 4.23
N PHE A 346 8.04 18.31 3.82
CA PHE A 346 7.66 17.04 4.45
C PHE A 346 8.79 16.43 5.30
N HIS A 347 9.89 17.17 5.52
CA HIS A 347 10.99 16.74 6.38
C HIS A 347 10.50 16.29 7.78
N PRO A 348 11.00 15.17 8.36
CA PRO A 348 10.45 14.56 9.57
C PRO A 348 10.30 15.48 10.78
N ARG A 349 11.13 16.53 10.87
CA ARG A 349 11.02 17.61 11.86
C ARG A 349 9.65 18.31 11.91
N TYR A 350 8.88 18.26 10.81
CA TYR A 350 7.53 18.82 10.68
C TYR A 350 6.44 17.74 10.76
N THR A 351 6.77 16.46 10.57
CA THR A 351 5.79 15.36 10.67
C THR A 351 5.19 15.31 12.07
N PRO A 352 3.84 15.34 12.22
CA PRO A 352 3.19 15.23 13.52
C PRO A 352 3.62 13.96 14.27
N ARG A 353 3.66 14.02 15.60
CA ARG A 353 3.91 12.86 16.46
C ARG A 353 2.62 12.44 17.15
N CYS A 354 2.39 11.13 17.23
CA CYS A 354 1.22 10.57 17.90
C CYS A 354 1.43 10.46 19.42
N LYS A 355 0.39 10.02 20.15
CA LYS A 355 0.44 9.79 21.60
C LYS A 355 1.54 8.79 22.03
N CYS A 356 2.01 7.93 21.12
CA CYS A 356 3.13 7.00 21.35
C CYS A 356 4.53 7.62 21.09
N GLY A 357 4.63 8.93 20.88
CA GLY A 357 5.90 9.65 20.61
C GLY A 357 6.52 9.44 19.23
N VAL A 358 6.03 8.46 18.45
CA VAL A 358 6.50 8.22 17.07
C VAL A 358 5.87 9.20 16.07
N PRO A 359 6.59 9.58 15.00
CA PRO A 359 6.00 10.24 13.84
C PRO A 359 4.79 9.48 13.27
N THR A 360 3.80 10.22 12.81
CA THR A 360 2.62 9.72 12.11
C THR A 360 2.91 9.43 10.63
N VAL A 361 2.11 8.56 10.01
CA VAL A 361 2.11 8.41 8.54
C VAL A 361 1.03 9.25 7.89
N LEU A 362 1.33 9.81 6.71
CA LEU A 362 0.34 10.47 5.86
C LEU A 362 -0.42 9.42 5.05
N ARG A 363 -1.75 9.53 5.02
CA ARG A 363 -2.63 8.71 4.18
C ARG A 363 -3.73 9.56 3.54
N VAL A 364 -4.43 8.98 2.58
CA VAL A 364 -5.60 9.56 1.90
C VAL A 364 -6.83 8.67 2.12
N VAL A 365 -8.01 9.25 2.19
CA VAL A 365 -9.28 8.51 2.31
C VAL A 365 -9.67 7.95 0.94
N GLN A 366 -9.44 6.65 0.74
CA GLN A 366 -9.77 5.94 -0.51
C GLN A 366 -11.23 5.44 -0.59
N LYS A 367 -12.01 5.52 0.49
CA LYS A 367 -13.45 5.17 0.50
C LYS A 367 -14.32 6.37 0.13
N LYS A 368 -15.30 6.16 -0.75
CA LYS A 368 -16.24 7.16 -1.29
C LYS A 368 -17.37 7.45 -0.30
N LYS A 369 -17.00 8.03 0.83
CA LYS A 369 -17.90 8.78 1.72
C LYS A 369 -17.57 10.27 1.60
N GLU A 370 -18.23 11.12 2.38
CA GLU A 370 -18.05 12.58 2.46
C GLU A 370 -16.58 13.05 2.40
N ASN A 371 -15.67 12.28 3.01
CA ASN A 371 -14.26 12.63 3.16
C ASN A 371 -13.32 12.05 2.08
N PHE A 372 -13.83 11.49 0.98
CA PHE A 372 -13.02 10.91 -0.10
C PHE A 372 -11.97 11.87 -0.64
N GLY A 373 -10.76 11.38 -0.88
CA GLY A 373 -9.63 12.19 -1.36
C GLY A 373 -9.07 13.19 -0.34
N ARG A 374 -9.61 13.28 0.88
CA ARG A 374 -8.99 14.05 1.97
C ARG A 374 -7.79 13.29 2.54
N TYR A 375 -6.78 14.04 2.94
CA TYR A 375 -5.56 13.49 3.54
C TYR A 375 -5.57 13.63 5.06
N PHE A 376 -4.91 12.69 5.75
CA PHE A 376 -4.83 12.66 7.20
C PHE A 376 -3.55 12.01 7.70
N TRP A 377 -3.10 12.45 8.86
CA TRP A 377 -2.03 11.87 9.64
C TRP A 377 -2.62 10.87 10.64
N MET A 378 -2.01 9.68 10.76
CA MET A 378 -2.42 8.68 11.77
C MET A 378 -1.23 8.01 12.45
N CYS A 379 -1.48 7.43 13.63
CA CYS A 379 -0.51 6.55 14.29
C CYS A 379 -0.19 5.31 13.42
N HIS A 380 1.08 4.95 13.32
CA HIS A 380 1.54 3.73 12.64
C HIS A 380 2.20 2.71 13.58
N ALA A 381 2.26 3.00 14.88
CA ALA A 381 2.99 2.17 15.86
C ALA A 381 2.48 0.72 15.93
N GLY A 382 1.20 0.47 15.64
CA GLY A 382 0.63 -0.88 15.60
C GLY A 382 1.17 -1.78 14.47
N ASN A 383 1.80 -1.21 13.44
CA ASN A 383 2.48 -1.97 12.37
C ASN A 383 3.98 -2.19 12.63
N VAL A 384 4.51 -1.68 13.75
CA VAL A 384 5.90 -1.83 14.14
C VAL A 384 6.04 -3.02 15.10
N PRO A 385 6.94 -3.99 14.84
CA PRO A 385 7.22 -5.06 15.79
C PRO A 385 7.56 -4.51 17.19
N GLY A 386 6.94 -5.11 18.23
CA GLY A 386 7.17 -4.71 19.63
C GLY A 386 6.52 -3.39 20.07
N LYS A 387 5.62 -2.78 19.28
CA LYS A 387 4.87 -1.58 19.67
C LYS A 387 3.35 -1.78 19.59
N THR A 388 2.63 -0.99 20.39
CA THR A 388 1.16 -0.91 20.39
C THR A 388 0.73 0.41 19.73
N GLY A 389 -0.37 0.37 18.99
CA GLY A 389 -0.96 1.56 18.36
C GLY A 389 -1.60 2.53 19.36
N CYS A 390 -1.96 3.71 18.87
CA CYS A 390 -2.92 4.60 19.53
C CYS A 390 -3.89 5.16 18.48
N ASP A 391 -4.97 5.73 18.99
CA ASP A 391 -6.10 6.37 18.28
C ASP A 391 -5.76 7.71 17.59
N PHE A 392 -4.50 8.14 17.57
CA PHE A 392 -4.14 9.46 17.03
C PHE A 392 -4.54 9.60 15.56
N PHE A 393 -5.32 10.65 15.28
CA PHE A 393 -5.78 11.07 13.97
C PHE A 393 -5.74 12.60 13.87
N LEU A 394 -5.31 13.13 12.72
CA LEU A 394 -5.33 14.57 12.43
C LEU A 394 -5.55 14.79 10.92
N TRP A 395 -6.55 15.59 10.54
CA TRP A 395 -6.73 15.99 9.13
C TRP A 395 -5.53 16.80 8.63
N ALA A 396 -5.02 16.48 7.44
CA ALA A 396 -3.99 17.25 6.78
C ALA A 396 -4.64 18.31 5.86
N GLU A 397 -4.14 19.54 5.91
CA GLU A 397 -4.51 20.61 4.99
C GLU A 397 -3.29 20.99 4.14
N PHE A 398 -3.50 21.07 2.82
CA PHE A 398 -2.48 21.38 1.83
C PHE A 398 -2.92 22.58 0.97
N ASP A 399 -1.94 23.33 0.44
CA ASP A 399 -2.17 24.25 -0.67
C ASP A 399 -2.29 23.53 -2.02
N GLU A 400 -2.49 24.27 -3.12
CA GLU A 400 -2.65 23.69 -4.46
C GLU A 400 -1.39 23.00 -5.01
N ASP A 401 -0.23 23.19 -4.39
CA ASP A 401 1.06 22.57 -4.69
C ASP A 401 1.43 21.43 -3.74
N GLY A 402 0.51 21.10 -2.81
CA GLY A 402 0.68 20.03 -1.85
C GLY A 402 1.51 20.41 -0.63
N ASN A 403 1.90 21.68 -0.46
CA ASN A 403 2.66 22.11 0.73
C ASN A 403 1.75 22.10 1.97
N PRO A 404 2.21 21.64 3.15
CA PRO A 404 1.37 21.57 4.34
C PRO A 404 1.09 22.96 4.95
N LEU A 405 -0.19 23.22 5.25
CA LEU A 405 -0.65 24.47 5.86
C LEU A 405 -0.46 24.46 7.39
N TRP A 406 0.79 24.33 7.83
CA TRP A 406 1.16 24.17 9.25
C TRP A 406 0.57 25.24 10.20
N GLU A 407 0.39 26.48 9.74
CA GLU A 407 -0.21 27.54 10.57
C GLU A 407 -1.69 27.33 10.87
N LYS A 408 -2.45 26.75 9.93
CA LYS A 408 -3.87 26.39 10.15
C LYS A 408 -4.03 25.21 11.12
N LEU A 409 -3.02 24.35 11.20
CA LEU A 409 -2.98 23.27 12.19
C LEU A 409 -2.66 23.83 13.58
N LYS A 410 -1.78 24.83 13.70
CA LYS A 410 -1.50 25.55 14.96
C LYS A 410 -2.67 26.39 15.48
N SER A 411 -3.56 26.87 14.62
CA SER A 411 -4.75 27.65 15.04
C SER A 411 -6.00 26.81 15.31
N LYS A 412 -6.00 25.52 14.93
CA LYS A 412 -7.08 24.56 15.20
C LYS A 412 -6.76 23.54 16.29
N GLY A 413 -5.48 23.26 16.54
CA GLY A 413 -5.04 22.47 17.69
C GLY A 413 -4.87 23.35 18.92
N GLU A 414 -5.41 22.92 20.06
CA GLU A 414 -5.22 23.62 21.34
C GLU A 414 -3.74 23.63 21.75
N ASN A 415 -3.27 24.76 22.27
CA ASN A 415 -1.91 24.89 22.81
C ASN A 415 -1.71 23.97 24.03
N LYS A 416 -0.97 22.86 23.85
CA LYS A 416 -0.19 22.17 24.91
C LYS A 416 0.78 21.11 24.39
N LEU A 417 1.83 21.55 23.70
CA LEU A 417 3.13 20.88 23.69
C LEU A 417 4.21 21.94 23.90
N GLY A 418 4.86 21.88 25.07
CA GLY A 418 6.08 22.59 25.43
C GLY A 418 7.07 21.60 26.02
#